data_AF-A0A2R6C390-F1
#
_entry.id   AF-A0A2R6C390-F1
#
_cell.length_a   1.000
_cell.length_b   1.000
_cell.length_c   1.000
_cell.angle_alpha   90.00
_cell.angle_beta   90.00
_cell.angle_gamma   90.00
#
_symmetry.space_group_name_H-M   'P 1'
#
loop_
_entity.id
_entity.type
_entity.pdbx_description
1 polymer ?
#
loop_
_entity_poly.entity_id
_entity_poly.type
_entity_poly.pdbx_seq_one_letter_code
_entity_poly.pdbx_strand_id
1 'polypeptide(L)'
;MPSDEFFKKKIAALLHDPPSKPWIITSKLKLGSNHEKEAKELAEAIFDFEKDIVAVLEDDEVKAADIFASSFDRWVLSTLLGGDYQRGAYLTREVKLYNIFYRDRPYEVDLHQPQDEEYKQQLEKFEDELGSTLKTVFEKAPVKDRWRLVYNVFYAAYEYLWCKHFGTPGPADTRMPTHTVFDHTYATATTLNIIGGKRAHGFMVSVDLGGVQSYISASRKLRDLWASSWLTSALAWSIAAPFIENFGPDILILPTARGNPFYYHTLASILNRKLDPNSADAIKKTIEDVAKSAGYYFDRGYPEFAVVPATFTFILPSTISKPQETKLQVDGEELELSSGESIIDCIERLYHKKWRMLVERVLETLTQNEKLGFLGEVFRDLAVYDT
;
A
#
# COMPACT_ATOMS: atom_id res chain seq x y z
N MET A 1 7.45 -11.52 14.03
CA MET A 1 7.38 -10.14 13.51
C MET A 1 7.89 -10.26 12.09
N PRO A 2 7.24 -9.62 11.12
CA PRO A 2 7.65 -9.66 9.71
C PRO A 2 9.17 -9.53 9.54
N SER A 3 9.79 -10.57 8.99
CA SER A 3 11.24 -10.61 8.76
C SER A 3 11.67 -9.68 7.62
N ASP A 4 12.97 -9.39 7.55
CA ASP A 4 13.55 -8.65 6.40
C ASP A 4 13.28 -9.40 5.08
N GLU A 5 13.37 -10.73 5.11
CA GLU A 5 13.09 -11.58 3.95
C GLU A 5 11.64 -11.44 3.47
N PHE A 6 10.68 -11.32 4.39
CA PHE A 6 9.29 -11.06 4.05
C PHE A 6 9.12 -9.76 3.24
N PHE A 7 9.80 -8.68 3.64
CA PHE A 7 9.76 -7.42 2.90
C PHE A 7 10.54 -7.48 1.58
N LYS A 8 11.68 -8.18 1.53
CA LYS A 8 12.41 -8.43 0.28
C LYS A 8 11.52 -9.14 -0.74
N LYS A 9 10.77 -10.17 -0.33
CA LYS A 9 9.82 -10.87 -1.20
C LYS A 9 8.67 -9.97 -1.66
N LYS A 10 8.20 -9.04 -0.84
CA LYS A 10 7.20 -8.04 -1.26
C LYS A 10 7.73 -7.05 -2.28
N ILE A 11 8.99 -6.62 -2.14
CA ILE A 11 9.67 -5.80 -3.14
C ILE A 11 9.79 -6.58 -4.45
N ALA A 12 10.23 -7.84 -4.38
CA ALA A 12 10.30 -8.73 -5.54
C ALA A 12 8.93 -8.93 -6.20
N ALA A 13 7.85 -9.10 -5.42
CA ALA A 13 6.48 -9.18 -5.93
C ALA A 13 6.05 -7.91 -6.68
N LEU A 14 6.51 -6.73 -6.27
CA LEU A 14 6.26 -5.48 -6.99
C LEU A 14 7.09 -5.34 -8.28
N LEU A 15 8.25 -6.00 -8.36
CA LEU A 15 9.22 -5.90 -9.47
C LEU A 15 9.15 -7.05 -10.49
N HIS A 16 8.51 -8.18 -10.14
CA HIS A 16 8.56 -9.41 -10.96
C HIS A 16 8.10 -9.18 -12.41
N ASP A 17 7.13 -8.28 -12.59
CA ASP A 17 6.71 -7.75 -13.88
C ASP A 17 7.14 -6.27 -13.97
N PRO A 18 8.02 -5.90 -14.91
CA PRO A 18 8.41 -4.52 -15.08
C PRO A 18 7.26 -3.74 -15.73
N PRO A 19 7.12 -2.42 -15.48
CA PRO A 19 6.00 -1.67 -16.04
C PRO A 19 6.08 -1.53 -17.57
N SER A 20 7.24 -1.80 -18.17
CA SER A 20 7.48 -1.88 -19.61
C SER A 20 7.03 -3.21 -20.25
N LYS A 21 6.65 -4.23 -19.45
CA LYS A 21 6.17 -5.55 -19.91
C LYS A 21 5.20 -5.52 -21.09
N PRO A 22 4.09 -4.75 -21.08
CA PRO A 22 3.14 -4.76 -22.21
C PRO A 22 3.77 -4.32 -23.54
N TRP A 23 4.73 -3.40 -23.50
CA TRP A 23 5.44 -2.92 -24.68
C TRP A 23 6.49 -3.92 -25.18
N ILE A 24 7.16 -4.63 -24.27
CA ILE A 24 8.13 -5.68 -24.60
C ILE A 24 7.42 -6.88 -25.23
N ILE A 25 6.34 -7.38 -24.62
CA ILE A 25 5.60 -8.56 -25.12
C ILE A 25 5.01 -8.32 -26.51
N THR A 26 4.59 -7.09 -26.81
CA THR A 26 4.07 -6.70 -28.12
C THR A 26 5.15 -6.31 -29.13
N SER A 27 6.43 -6.41 -28.76
CA SER A 27 7.59 -5.99 -29.57
C SER A 27 7.56 -4.52 -29.99
N LYS A 28 6.84 -3.69 -29.22
CA LYS A 28 6.73 -2.23 -29.41
C LYS A 28 7.92 -1.49 -28.80
N LEU A 29 8.54 -2.10 -27.77
CA LEU A 29 9.81 -1.69 -27.20
C LEU A 29 10.84 -2.80 -27.47
N LYS A 30 11.96 -2.47 -28.13
CA LYS A 30 12.94 -3.46 -28.62
C LYS A 30 14.25 -3.35 -27.85
N LEU A 31 14.26 -3.87 -26.63
CA LEU A 31 15.44 -3.88 -25.76
C LEU A 31 16.38 -5.08 -26.00
N GLY A 32 16.02 -6.01 -26.89
CA GLY A 32 16.78 -7.24 -27.11
C GLY A 32 16.71 -8.25 -25.95
N SER A 33 15.85 -7.99 -24.96
CA SER A 33 15.59 -8.80 -23.77
C SER A 33 14.11 -9.21 -23.70
N ASN A 34 13.80 -10.27 -22.94
CA ASN A 34 12.42 -10.56 -22.55
C ASN A 34 12.06 -9.74 -21.29
N HIS A 35 10.77 -9.66 -20.95
CA HIS A 35 10.32 -8.88 -19.79
C HIS A 35 10.88 -9.40 -18.45
N GLU A 36 11.15 -10.71 -18.33
CA GLU A 36 11.79 -11.27 -17.12
C GLU A 36 13.23 -10.79 -16.94
N LYS A 37 13.98 -10.64 -18.04
CA LYS A 37 15.34 -10.07 -18.00
C LYS A 37 15.30 -8.57 -17.71
N GLU A 38 14.37 -7.84 -18.30
CA GLU A 38 14.13 -6.42 -17.97
C GLU A 38 13.80 -6.24 -16.48
N ALA A 39 12.96 -7.10 -15.90
CA ALA A 39 12.64 -7.07 -14.47
C ALA A 39 13.90 -7.15 -13.59
N LYS A 40 14.83 -8.04 -13.96
CA LYS A 40 16.09 -8.25 -13.27
C LYS A 40 17.03 -7.06 -13.43
N GLU A 41 17.17 -6.54 -14.65
CA GLU A 41 18.01 -5.37 -14.94
C GLU A 41 17.50 -4.14 -14.17
N LEU A 42 16.19 -3.92 -14.15
CA LEU A 42 15.56 -2.85 -13.38
C LEU A 42 15.79 -3.01 -11.86
N ALA A 43 15.63 -4.23 -11.34
CA ALA A 43 15.87 -4.51 -9.93
C ALA A 43 17.35 -4.32 -9.55
N GLU A 44 18.29 -4.74 -10.42
CA GLU A 44 19.73 -4.53 -10.26
C GLU A 44 20.10 -3.05 -10.21
N ALA A 45 19.47 -2.23 -11.06
CA ALA A 45 19.72 -0.79 -11.11
C ALA A 45 19.17 -0.06 -9.87
N ILE A 46 17.90 -0.32 -9.50
CA ILE A 46 17.26 0.34 -8.34
C ILE A 46 17.91 -0.08 -7.02
N PHE A 47 18.32 -1.36 -6.90
CA PHE A 47 18.91 -1.93 -5.69
C PHE A 47 20.40 -2.25 -5.86
N ASP A 48 21.16 -1.36 -6.51
CA ASP A 48 22.61 -1.50 -6.72
C ASP A 48 23.39 -1.74 -5.41
N PHE A 49 22.85 -1.23 -4.29
CA PHE A 49 23.34 -1.35 -2.94
C PHE A 49 23.01 -2.69 -2.25
N GLU A 50 22.07 -3.47 -2.79
CA GLU A 50 21.72 -4.82 -2.31
C GLU A 50 21.25 -5.72 -3.47
N LYS A 51 22.19 -6.43 -4.08
CA LYS A 51 21.92 -7.30 -5.24
C LYS A 51 21.10 -8.56 -4.93
N ASP A 52 20.95 -8.91 -3.65
CA ASP A 52 20.20 -10.09 -3.22
C ASP A 52 18.73 -10.05 -3.69
N ILE A 53 18.16 -8.86 -3.88
CA ILE A 53 16.77 -8.69 -4.39
C ILE A 53 16.55 -9.41 -5.72
N VAL A 54 17.55 -9.48 -6.59
CA VAL A 54 17.46 -10.12 -7.90
C VAL A 54 17.24 -11.62 -7.78
N ALA A 55 17.86 -12.25 -6.78
CA ALA A 55 17.66 -13.67 -6.49
C ALA A 55 16.24 -13.93 -5.95
N VAL A 56 15.70 -12.99 -5.18
CA VAL A 56 14.36 -13.09 -4.57
C VAL A 56 13.23 -12.99 -5.61
N LEU A 57 13.46 -12.38 -6.78
CA LEU A 57 12.49 -12.39 -7.90
C LEU A 57 12.10 -13.81 -8.33
N GLU A 58 13.00 -14.77 -8.16
CA GLU A 58 12.79 -16.17 -8.54
C GLU A 58 12.21 -17.03 -7.41
N ASP A 59 11.92 -16.44 -6.24
CA ASP A 59 11.40 -17.15 -5.07
C ASP A 59 10.04 -17.82 -5.36
N ASP A 60 9.87 -19.03 -4.85
CA ASP A 60 8.69 -19.85 -5.10
C ASP A 60 7.41 -19.22 -4.55
N GLU A 61 7.47 -18.45 -3.46
CA GLU A 61 6.30 -17.77 -2.90
C GLU A 61 5.90 -16.55 -3.72
N VAL A 62 6.88 -15.83 -4.29
CA VAL A 62 6.63 -14.71 -5.22
C VAL A 62 5.93 -15.24 -6.47
N LYS A 63 6.43 -16.34 -7.05
CA LYS A 63 5.80 -17.02 -8.19
C LYS A 63 4.40 -17.55 -7.86
N ALA A 64 4.22 -18.14 -6.68
CA ALA A 64 2.92 -18.63 -6.25
C ALA A 64 1.91 -17.48 -6.04
N ALA A 65 2.37 -16.34 -5.53
CA ALA A 65 1.56 -15.15 -5.37
C ALA A 65 1.14 -14.56 -6.73
N ASP A 66 2.04 -14.47 -7.72
CA ASP A 66 1.70 -14.03 -9.09
C ASP A 66 0.65 -14.96 -9.73
N ILE A 67 0.88 -16.28 -9.64
CA ILE A 67 -0.07 -17.27 -10.17
C ILE A 67 -1.46 -17.11 -9.53
N PHE A 68 -1.52 -16.86 -8.22
CA PHE A 68 -2.79 -16.68 -7.52
C PHE A 68 -3.44 -15.33 -7.87
N ALA A 69 -2.67 -14.24 -7.91
CA ALA A 69 -3.17 -12.92 -8.29
C ALA A 69 -3.73 -12.88 -9.72
N SER A 70 -3.11 -13.61 -10.66
CA SER A 70 -3.55 -13.72 -12.05
C SER A 70 -4.56 -14.86 -12.31
N SER A 71 -5.01 -15.58 -11.26
CA SER A 71 -5.84 -16.78 -11.42
C SER A 71 -7.21 -16.49 -12.02
N PHE A 72 -7.83 -15.36 -11.67
CA PHE A 72 -9.14 -14.96 -12.21
C PHE A 72 -9.06 -14.70 -13.72
N ASP A 73 -8.04 -13.95 -14.16
CA ASP A 73 -7.79 -13.64 -15.57
C ASP A 73 -7.60 -14.92 -16.38
N ARG A 74 -6.79 -15.85 -15.85
CA ARG A 74 -6.52 -17.15 -16.49
C ARG A 74 -7.78 -17.99 -16.59
N TRP A 75 -8.65 -17.97 -15.57
CA TRP A 75 -9.93 -18.68 -15.58
C TRP A 75 -10.91 -18.13 -16.63
N VAL A 76 -10.97 -16.80 -16.78
CA VAL A 76 -11.77 -16.18 -17.84
C VAL A 76 -11.23 -16.57 -19.22
N LEU A 77 -9.91 -16.49 -19.42
CA LEU A 77 -9.26 -16.90 -20.67
C LEU A 77 -9.45 -18.39 -20.98
N SER A 78 -9.40 -19.26 -19.98
CA SER A 78 -9.59 -20.70 -20.16
C SER A 78 -11.03 -21.02 -20.58
N THR A 79 -12.01 -20.29 -20.04
CA THR A 79 -13.41 -20.37 -20.45
C THR A 79 -13.58 -20.00 -21.93
N LEU A 80 -12.86 -18.97 -22.40
CA LEU A 80 -12.84 -18.57 -23.82
C LEU A 80 -12.10 -19.58 -24.73
N LEU A 81 -11.26 -20.46 -24.18
CA LEU A 81 -10.53 -21.49 -24.92
C LEU A 81 -11.23 -22.86 -24.93
N GLY A 82 -12.42 -22.96 -24.33
CA GLY A 82 -13.16 -24.22 -24.26
C GLY A 82 -12.67 -25.17 -23.17
N GLY A 83 -11.96 -24.67 -22.15
CA GLY A 83 -11.60 -25.43 -20.95
C GLY A 83 -10.22 -25.08 -20.41
N ASP A 84 -9.17 -25.46 -21.14
CA ASP A 84 -7.79 -25.35 -20.68
C ASP A 84 -7.10 -24.08 -21.18
N TYR A 85 -6.42 -23.38 -20.27
CA TYR A 85 -5.59 -22.24 -20.62
C TYR A 85 -4.36 -22.69 -21.43
N GLN A 86 -4.19 -22.14 -22.62
CA GLN A 86 -3.00 -22.35 -23.45
C GLN A 86 -2.10 -21.10 -23.41
N ARG A 87 -0.85 -21.28 -22.98
CA ARG A 87 0.13 -20.18 -22.93
C ARG A 87 0.35 -19.61 -24.33
N GLY A 88 0.19 -18.30 -24.49
CA GLY A 88 0.34 -17.61 -25.77
C GLY A 88 -0.90 -17.65 -26.69
N ALA A 89 -2.03 -18.20 -26.23
CA ALA A 89 -3.29 -18.04 -26.95
C ALA A 89 -3.77 -16.58 -26.95
N TYR A 90 -4.48 -16.18 -28.02
CA TYR A 90 -5.01 -14.83 -28.24
C TYR A 90 -3.95 -13.70 -28.24
N LEU A 91 -2.75 -13.98 -28.74
CA LEU A 91 -1.68 -12.97 -28.88
C LEU A 91 -2.20 -11.66 -29.48
N THR A 92 -2.17 -10.61 -28.66
CA THR A 92 -2.61 -9.27 -29.04
C THR A 92 -1.38 -8.38 -29.18
N ARG A 93 -1.22 -7.75 -30.36
CA ARG A 93 -0.09 -6.85 -30.67
C ARG A 93 -0.35 -5.38 -30.35
N GLU A 94 -1.60 -5.06 -30.04
CA GLU A 94 -2.01 -3.73 -29.58
C GLU A 94 -1.85 -3.66 -28.07
N VAL A 95 -1.37 -2.52 -27.57
CA VAL A 95 -1.36 -2.21 -26.15
C VAL A 95 -2.47 -1.23 -25.91
N LYS A 96 -3.52 -1.69 -25.24
CA LYS A 96 -4.69 -0.90 -24.88
C LYS A 96 -4.93 -1.03 -23.39
N LEU A 97 -5.70 -0.13 -22.83
CA LEU A 97 -6.19 -0.22 -21.45
C LEU A 97 -7.64 0.26 -21.43
N TYR A 98 -8.53 -0.60 -20.99
CA TYR A 98 -9.95 -0.33 -20.88
C TYR A 98 -10.36 -0.21 -19.42
N ASN A 99 -11.28 0.70 -19.14
CA ASN A 99 -11.88 0.81 -17.83
C ASN A 99 -12.78 -0.41 -17.51
N ILE A 100 -12.57 -1.02 -16.34
CA ILE A 100 -13.32 -2.21 -15.89
C ILE A 100 -14.83 -2.02 -15.73
N PHE A 101 -15.29 -0.79 -15.51
CA PHE A 101 -16.70 -0.51 -15.23
C PHE A 101 -17.53 -0.23 -16.49
N TYR A 102 -16.89 0.09 -17.62
CA TYR A 102 -17.59 0.49 -18.84
C TYR A 102 -17.55 -0.62 -19.90
N ARG A 103 -18.42 -1.62 -19.74
CA ARG A 103 -18.52 -2.75 -20.67
C ARG A 103 -19.04 -2.35 -22.06
N ASP A 104 -20.05 -1.49 -22.12
CA ASP A 104 -20.78 -1.22 -23.37
C ASP A 104 -20.15 -0.09 -24.20
N ARG A 105 -19.29 0.71 -23.57
CA ARG A 105 -18.47 1.75 -24.20
C ARG A 105 -17.10 1.75 -23.54
N PRO A 106 -16.23 0.79 -23.86
CA PRO A 106 -14.91 0.71 -23.24
C PRO A 106 -14.17 2.02 -23.49
N TYR A 107 -13.99 2.79 -22.42
CA TYR A 107 -13.14 3.97 -22.46
C TYR A 107 -11.71 3.47 -22.55
N GLU A 108 -11.10 3.65 -23.71
CA GLU A 108 -9.69 3.37 -23.95
C GLU A 108 -8.88 4.54 -23.38
N VAL A 109 -7.95 4.21 -22.48
CA VAL A 109 -7.04 5.20 -21.90
C VAL A 109 -6.00 5.58 -22.95
N ASP A 110 -5.67 6.86 -23.03
CA ASP A 110 -4.58 7.33 -23.90
C ASP A 110 -3.25 6.83 -23.35
N LEU A 111 -2.61 5.94 -24.10
CA LEU A 111 -1.33 5.33 -23.75
C LEU A 111 -0.26 5.85 -24.70
N HIS A 112 0.78 6.44 -24.15
CA HIS A 112 1.95 6.83 -24.92
C HIS A 112 2.84 5.61 -25.16
N GLN A 113 3.01 5.21 -26.42
CA GLN A 113 3.97 4.16 -26.77
C GLN A 113 5.40 4.72 -26.63
N PRO A 114 6.24 4.16 -25.75
CA PRO A 114 7.61 4.63 -25.59
C PRO A 114 8.45 4.35 -26.84
N GLN A 115 9.33 5.31 -27.18
CA GLN A 115 10.40 5.10 -28.16
C GLN A 115 11.66 4.57 -27.47
N ASP A 116 12.40 3.65 -28.09
CA ASP A 116 13.51 2.94 -27.45
C ASP A 116 14.57 3.88 -26.81
N GLU A 117 14.96 4.96 -27.49
CA GLU A 117 15.98 5.89 -26.98
C GLU A 117 15.45 6.85 -25.90
N GLU A 118 14.19 7.28 -26.03
CA GLU A 118 13.52 8.10 -25.02
C GLU A 118 13.31 7.29 -23.74
N TYR A 119 12.90 6.02 -23.89
CA TYR A 119 12.70 5.08 -22.79
C TYR A 119 13.98 4.93 -21.97
N LYS A 120 15.14 4.66 -22.60
CA LYS A 120 16.41 4.50 -21.88
C LYS A 120 16.79 5.75 -21.08
N GLN A 121 16.61 6.94 -21.66
CA GLN A 121 16.92 8.20 -20.99
C GLN A 121 15.98 8.49 -19.80
N GLN A 122 14.70 8.14 -19.93
CA GLN A 122 13.73 8.25 -18.83
C GLN A 122 13.99 7.20 -17.75
N LEU A 123 14.41 5.99 -18.16
CA LEU A 123 14.71 4.87 -17.27
C LEU A 123 15.90 5.20 -16.36
N GLU A 124 17.00 5.70 -16.91
CA GLU A 124 18.17 6.11 -16.12
C GLU A 124 17.81 7.15 -15.06
N LYS A 125 17.00 8.16 -15.41
CA LYS A 125 16.53 9.18 -14.45
C LYS A 125 15.62 8.59 -13.37
N PHE A 126 14.75 7.67 -13.76
CA PHE A 126 13.85 6.99 -12.85
C PHE A 126 14.62 6.10 -11.86
N GLU A 127 15.58 5.31 -12.36
CA GLU A 127 16.46 4.45 -11.59
C GLU A 127 17.30 5.27 -10.60
N ASP A 128 17.89 6.38 -11.05
CA ASP A 128 18.66 7.28 -10.19
C ASP A 128 17.80 7.91 -9.08
N GLU A 129 16.62 8.45 -9.41
CA GLU A 129 15.74 9.13 -8.46
C GLU A 129 15.20 8.14 -7.39
N LEU A 130 14.73 6.97 -7.82
CA LEU A 130 14.20 5.96 -6.92
C LEU A 130 15.32 5.26 -6.15
N GLY A 131 16.37 4.81 -6.83
CA GLY A 131 17.51 4.11 -6.24
C GLY A 131 18.22 4.93 -5.19
N SER A 132 18.51 6.22 -5.46
CA SER A 132 19.13 7.11 -4.47
C SER A 132 18.25 7.36 -3.24
N THR A 133 16.93 7.46 -3.44
CA THR A 133 15.96 7.59 -2.34
C THR A 133 15.96 6.33 -1.47
N LEU A 134 15.88 5.14 -2.08
CA LEU A 134 15.87 3.87 -1.35
C LEU A 134 17.21 3.57 -0.67
N LYS A 135 18.33 3.91 -1.30
CA LYS A 135 19.67 3.80 -0.71
C LYS A 135 19.81 4.67 0.53
N THR A 136 19.30 5.90 0.48
CA THR A 136 19.25 6.79 1.64
C THR A 136 18.45 6.17 2.78
N VAL A 137 17.28 5.60 2.49
CA VAL A 137 16.49 4.87 3.50
C VAL A 137 17.30 3.71 4.07
N PHE A 138 17.91 2.89 3.21
CA PHE A 138 18.65 1.69 3.60
C PHE A 138 19.83 2.01 4.54
N GLU A 139 20.62 3.03 4.21
CA GLU A 139 21.81 3.42 4.97
C GLU A 139 21.47 4.09 6.31
N LYS A 140 20.37 4.86 6.36
CA LYS A 140 20.02 5.69 7.52
C LYS A 140 19.03 5.02 8.47
N ALA A 141 18.23 4.06 7.99
CA ALA A 141 17.27 3.36 8.82
C ALA A 141 17.95 2.45 9.85
N PRO A 142 17.37 2.32 11.07
CA PRO A 142 17.79 1.31 12.03
C PRO A 142 17.74 -0.08 11.41
N VAL A 143 18.77 -0.91 11.66
CA VAL A 143 18.92 -2.25 11.05
C VAL A 143 17.64 -3.08 11.15
N LYS A 144 17.02 -3.10 12.34
CA LYS A 144 15.78 -3.86 12.61
C LYS A 144 14.55 -3.43 11.82
N ASP A 145 14.55 -2.22 11.25
CA ASP A 145 13.42 -1.60 10.56
C ASP A 145 13.71 -1.34 9.08
N ARG A 146 14.91 -1.71 8.62
CA ARG A 146 15.48 -1.24 7.36
C ARG A 146 14.64 -1.67 6.16
N TRP A 147 14.44 -2.97 5.97
CA TRP A 147 13.69 -3.49 4.82
C TRP A 147 12.21 -3.14 4.87
N ARG A 148 11.65 -3.06 6.08
CA ARG A 148 10.29 -2.57 6.29
C ARG A 148 10.11 -1.13 5.82
N LEU A 149 11.05 -0.25 6.15
CA LEU A 149 10.99 1.15 5.74
C LEU A 149 11.30 1.31 4.24
N VAL A 150 12.27 0.58 3.71
CA VAL A 150 12.56 0.50 2.26
C VAL A 150 11.30 0.08 1.50
N TYR A 151 10.60 -0.96 1.97
CA TYR A 151 9.36 -1.41 1.33
C TYR A 151 8.26 -0.34 1.35
N ASN A 152 8.05 0.34 2.49
CA ASN A 152 7.05 1.40 2.58
C ASN A 152 7.36 2.58 1.64
N VAL A 153 8.62 3.02 1.56
CA VAL A 153 9.02 4.09 0.64
C VAL A 153 8.90 3.63 -0.82
N PHE A 154 9.32 2.41 -1.12
CA PHE A 154 9.18 1.83 -2.45
C PHE A 154 7.72 1.71 -2.88
N TYR A 155 6.84 1.19 -2.01
CA TYR A 155 5.40 1.11 -2.25
C TYR A 155 4.79 2.48 -2.58
N ALA A 156 5.20 3.53 -1.87
CA ALA A 156 4.68 4.89 -2.05
C ALA A 156 5.22 5.60 -3.30
N ALA A 157 6.46 5.32 -3.69
CA ALA A 157 7.19 6.05 -4.72
C ALA A 157 7.19 5.36 -6.09
N TYR A 158 7.20 4.03 -6.15
CA TYR A 158 7.49 3.26 -7.36
C TYR A 158 6.55 3.59 -8.53
N GLU A 159 5.24 3.39 -8.31
CA GLU A 159 4.22 3.71 -9.32
C GLU A 159 4.19 5.20 -9.67
N TYR A 160 4.30 6.06 -8.67
CA TYR A 160 4.27 7.51 -8.89
C TYR A 160 5.43 7.98 -9.75
N LEU A 161 6.66 7.61 -9.39
CA LEU A 161 7.85 8.02 -10.12
C LEU A 161 7.82 7.44 -11.54
N TRP A 162 7.31 6.22 -11.72
CA TRP A 162 7.10 5.69 -13.06
C TRP A 162 6.14 6.58 -13.85
N CYS A 163 4.97 6.90 -13.30
CA CYS A 163 3.99 7.76 -13.95
C CYS A 163 4.52 9.17 -14.24
N LYS A 164 5.38 9.71 -13.37
CA LYS A 164 6.04 11.00 -13.55
C LYS A 164 6.98 11.01 -14.76
N HIS A 165 7.71 9.92 -14.99
CA HIS A 165 8.71 9.84 -16.08
C HIS A 165 8.12 9.31 -17.39
N PHE A 166 7.14 8.40 -17.34
CA PHE A 166 6.63 7.66 -18.50
C PHE A 166 5.13 7.89 -18.79
N GLY A 167 4.40 8.54 -17.89
CA GLY A 167 2.95 8.71 -18.00
C GLY A 167 2.17 7.43 -17.64
N THR A 168 0.99 7.26 -18.21
CA THR A 168 0.07 6.17 -17.84
C THR A 168 0.67 4.79 -18.13
N PRO A 169 0.70 3.87 -17.14
CA PRO A 169 1.19 2.51 -17.33
C PRO A 169 0.26 1.68 -18.23
N GLY A 170 0.85 0.72 -18.94
CA GLY A 170 0.09 -0.23 -19.76
C GLY A 170 -0.60 -1.33 -18.93
N PRO A 171 -1.38 -2.21 -19.58
CA PRO A 171 -2.08 -3.32 -18.94
C PRO A 171 -1.12 -4.39 -18.43
N ALA A 172 -1.52 -5.15 -17.41
CA ALA A 172 -0.78 -6.34 -16.95
C ALA A 172 -0.82 -7.47 -18.00
N ASP A 173 -1.99 -7.67 -18.62
CA ASP A 173 -2.21 -8.63 -19.69
C ASP A 173 -2.87 -7.94 -20.89
N THR A 174 -2.19 -7.91 -22.04
CA THR A 174 -2.71 -7.28 -23.26
C THR A 174 -3.94 -7.99 -23.83
N ARG A 175 -4.20 -9.24 -23.43
CA ARG A 175 -5.38 -10.01 -23.82
C ARG A 175 -6.59 -9.68 -22.97
N MET A 176 -6.36 -9.23 -21.74
CA MET A 176 -7.41 -8.78 -20.82
C MET A 176 -7.05 -7.40 -20.22
N PRO A 177 -6.97 -6.36 -21.06
CA PRO A 177 -6.39 -5.07 -20.71
C PRO A 177 -7.34 -4.22 -19.86
N THR A 178 -7.65 -4.70 -18.66
CA THR A 178 -8.67 -4.14 -17.77
C THR A 178 -8.06 -3.48 -16.54
N HIS A 179 -6.84 -3.86 -16.18
CA HIS A 179 -6.10 -3.31 -15.06
C HIS A 179 -4.64 -3.11 -15.48
N THR A 180 -3.98 -2.15 -14.82
CA THR A 180 -2.59 -1.80 -15.13
C THR A 180 -1.63 -2.87 -14.63
N VAL A 181 -0.41 -2.88 -15.16
CA VAL A 181 0.68 -3.70 -14.63
C VAL A 181 0.92 -3.45 -13.13
N PHE A 182 0.77 -2.20 -12.65
CA PHE A 182 0.87 -1.89 -11.23
C PHE A 182 -0.26 -2.51 -10.41
N ASP A 183 -1.51 -2.45 -10.88
CA ASP A 183 -2.62 -3.10 -10.17
C ASP A 183 -2.36 -4.59 -9.96
N HIS A 184 -1.79 -5.25 -10.98
CA HIS A 184 -1.38 -6.64 -10.87
C HIS A 184 -0.23 -6.84 -9.88
N THR A 185 0.87 -6.08 -9.96
CA THR A 185 2.02 -6.27 -9.06
C THR A 185 1.69 -5.94 -7.62
N TYR A 186 0.87 -4.91 -7.35
CA TYR A 186 0.34 -4.65 -6.02
C TYR A 186 -0.58 -5.79 -5.53
N ALA A 187 -1.44 -6.34 -6.38
CA ALA A 187 -2.25 -7.51 -6.03
C ALA A 187 -1.39 -8.76 -5.72
N THR A 188 -0.27 -8.94 -6.43
CA THR A 188 0.73 -9.97 -6.14
C THR A 188 1.39 -9.76 -4.78
N ALA A 189 1.81 -8.54 -4.45
CA ALA A 189 2.38 -8.20 -3.13
C ALA A 189 1.36 -8.43 -2.00
N THR A 190 0.11 -7.98 -2.20
CA THR A 190 -1.02 -8.25 -1.32
C THR A 190 -1.19 -9.76 -1.10
N THR A 191 -1.25 -10.55 -2.17
CA THR A 191 -1.43 -12.00 -2.11
C THR A 191 -0.30 -12.72 -1.36
N LEU A 192 0.93 -12.20 -1.45
CA LEU A 192 2.09 -12.75 -0.75
C LEU A 192 1.91 -12.83 0.78
N ASN A 193 1.07 -11.96 1.36
CA ASN A 193 0.75 -12.01 2.80
C ASN A 193 0.10 -13.34 3.21
N ILE A 194 -0.67 -13.98 2.31
CA ILE A 194 -1.48 -15.16 2.63
C ILE A 194 -0.95 -16.43 1.95
N ILE A 195 0.03 -16.33 1.06
CA ILE A 195 0.63 -17.49 0.40
C ILE A 195 1.65 -18.16 1.31
N GLY A 196 1.50 -19.48 1.50
CA GLY A 196 2.51 -20.35 2.10
C GLY A 196 2.77 -21.54 1.19
N GLY A 197 3.96 -21.61 0.61
CA GLY A 197 4.26 -22.56 -0.47
C GLY A 197 3.37 -22.30 -1.69
N LYS A 198 2.48 -23.23 -2.04
CA LYS A 198 1.58 -23.13 -3.22
C LYS A 198 0.11 -22.93 -2.87
N ARG A 199 -0.23 -22.62 -1.61
CA ARG A 199 -1.61 -22.45 -1.15
C ARG A 199 -1.79 -21.14 -0.41
N ALA A 200 -2.95 -20.52 -0.61
CA ALA A 200 -3.37 -19.38 0.18
C ALA A 200 -3.98 -19.88 1.50
N HIS A 201 -3.45 -19.38 2.61
CA HIS A 201 -4.00 -19.55 3.95
C HIS A 201 -3.76 -18.25 4.72
N GLY A 202 -4.82 -17.54 5.09
CA GLY A 202 -4.72 -16.23 5.71
C GLY A 202 -6.08 -15.79 6.23
N PHE A 203 -6.11 -14.58 6.78
CA PHE A 203 -7.35 -13.98 7.24
C PHE A 203 -7.72 -12.83 6.31
N MET A 204 -8.99 -12.77 5.91
CA MET A 204 -9.59 -11.56 5.38
C MET A 204 -10.43 -10.94 6.49
N VAL A 205 -10.05 -9.75 6.93
CA VAL A 205 -10.61 -9.09 8.10
C VAL A 205 -11.35 -7.86 7.64
N SER A 206 -12.63 -7.77 7.96
CA SER A 206 -13.47 -6.61 7.69
C SER A 206 -13.91 -6.01 9.02
N VAL A 207 -13.64 -4.72 9.20
CA VAL A 207 -14.00 -3.96 10.39
C VAL A 207 -14.98 -2.88 9.97
N ASP A 208 -16.11 -2.79 10.67
CA ASP A 208 -17.14 -1.77 10.44
C ASP A 208 -17.40 -0.99 11.73
N LEU A 209 -17.12 0.31 11.73
CA LEU A 209 -17.49 1.18 12.84
C LEU A 209 -18.99 1.49 12.77
N GLY A 210 -19.77 0.87 13.65
CA GLY A 210 -21.23 1.04 13.69
C GLY A 210 -21.68 2.45 14.07
N GLY A 211 -22.88 2.85 13.62
CA GLY A 211 -23.54 4.08 14.07
C GLY A 211 -23.02 5.39 13.47
N VAL A 212 -22.22 5.33 12.39
CA VAL A 212 -21.58 6.51 11.77
C VAL A 212 -22.58 7.55 11.28
N GLN A 213 -23.70 7.12 10.68
CA GLN A 213 -24.72 8.06 10.20
C GLN A 213 -25.36 8.82 11.36
N SER A 214 -25.76 8.13 12.42
CA SER A 214 -26.27 8.77 13.63
C SER A 214 -25.25 9.71 14.25
N TYR A 215 -23.97 9.30 14.31
CA TYR A 215 -22.88 10.10 14.87
C TYR A 215 -22.67 11.41 14.09
N ILE A 216 -22.56 11.34 12.76
CA ILE A 216 -22.36 12.51 11.90
C ILE A 216 -23.60 13.43 11.94
N SER A 217 -24.80 12.84 11.91
CA SER A 217 -26.07 13.59 11.91
C SER A 217 -26.33 14.38 13.20
N ALA A 218 -25.65 14.07 14.30
CA ALA A 218 -25.74 14.80 15.56
C ALA A 218 -25.08 16.20 15.51
N SER A 219 -24.40 16.52 14.40
CA SER A 219 -23.71 17.80 14.17
C SER A 219 -24.68 18.98 14.05
N ARG A 220 -24.38 20.09 14.75
CA ARG A 220 -25.20 21.33 14.69
C ARG A 220 -24.62 22.40 13.77
N LYS A 221 -23.30 22.35 13.51
CA LYS A 221 -22.57 23.28 12.64
C LYS A 221 -21.76 22.52 11.61
N LEU A 222 -21.42 23.16 10.49
CA LEU A 222 -20.56 22.57 9.45
C LEU A 222 -19.20 22.11 10.00
N ARG A 223 -18.64 22.83 10.98
CA ARG A 223 -17.41 22.41 11.66
C ARG A 223 -17.61 21.12 12.46
N ASP A 224 -18.75 20.96 13.11
CA ASP A 224 -19.06 19.74 13.87
C ASP A 224 -19.25 18.56 12.91
N LEU A 225 -19.87 18.82 11.74
CA LEU A 225 -20.05 17.84 10.66
C LEU A 225 -18.70 17.38 10.09
N TRP A 226 -17.82 18.34 9.78
CA TRP A 226 -16.47 18.03 9.31
C TRP A 226 -15.68 17.26 10.37
N ALA A 227 -15.70 17.73 11.63
CA ALA A 227 -14.94 17.10 12.71
C ALA A 227 -15.44 15.68 13.03
N SER A 228 -16.75 15.45 13.04
CA SER A 228 -17.31 14.10 13.23
C SER A 228 -16.94 13.17 12.07
N SER A 229 -17.09 13.62 10.82
CA SER A 229 -16.67 12.83 9.65
C SER A 229 -15.17 12.52 9.67
N TRP A 230 -14.35 13.52 9.98
CA TRP A 230 -12.89 13.37 10.06
C TRP A 230 -12.49 12.42 11.18
N LEU A 231 -13.13 12.53 12.35
CA LEU A 231 -12.85 11.65 13.48
C LEU A 231 -13.23 10.21 13.18
N THR A 232 -14.31 9.94 12.43
CA THR A 232 -14.61 8.60 11.95
C THR A 232 -13.48 8.04 11.08
N SER A 233 -13.00 8.80 10.09
CA SER A 233 -11.86 8.39 9.25
C SER A 233 -10.58 8.18 10.06
N ALA A 234 -10.26 9.10 10.97
CA ALA A 234 -9.07 9.05 11.78
C ALA A 234 -9.09 7.88 12.77
N LEU A 235 -10.25 7.56 13.36
CA LEU A 235 -10.40 6.42 14.25
C LEU A 235 -10.24 5.10 13.48
N ALA A 236 -10.93 4.95 12.34
CA ALA A 236 -10.77 3.79 11.47
C ALA A 236 -9.31 3.59 11.05
N TRP A 237 -8.64 4.65 10.60
CA TRP A 237 -7.23 4.60 10.24
C TRP A 237 -6.33 4.28 11.45
N SER A 238 -6.61 4.82 12.64
CA SER A 238 -5.79 4.58 13.83
C SER A 238 -5.80 3.12 14.30
N ILE A 239 -6.85 2.36 13.93
CA ILE A 239 -6.95 0.92 14.16
C ILE A 239 -6.16 0.16 13.11
N ALA A 240 -6.23 0.57 11.83
CA ALA A 240 -5.50 -0.06 10.73
C ALA A 240 -3.99 0.23 10.75
N ALA A 241 -3.59 1.43 11.17
CA ALA A 241 -2.21 1.93 11.07
C ALA A 241 -1.17 1.02 11.76
N PRO A 242 -1.40 0.46 12.97
CA PRO A 242 -0.48 -0.52 13.54
C PRO A 242 -0.24 -1.73 12.65
N PHE A 243 -1.26 -2.26 11.98
CA PHE A 243 -1.10 -3.39 11.05
C PHE A 243 -0.28 -2.97 9.82
N ILE A 244 -0.58 -1.79 9.25
CA ILE A 244 0.16 -1.22 8.11
C ILE A 244 1.65 -1.00 8.46
N GLU A 245 1.93 -0.45 9.64
CA GLU A 245 3.31 -0.24 10.13
C GLU A 245 4.07 -1.56 10.34
N ASN A 246 3.37 -2.66 10.66
CA ASN A 246 3.99 -3.95 10.94
C ASN A 246 4.14 -4.81 9.68
N PHE A 247 3.08 -4.98 8.90
CA PHE A 247 3.05 -5.89 7.77
C PHE A 247 3.32 -5.18 6.43
N GLY A 248 3.13 -3.87 6.35
CA GLY A 248 3.20 -3.09 5.12
C GLY A 248 1.82 -2.64 4.63
N PRO A 249 1.77 -1.64 3.72
CA PRO A 249 0.54 -1.02 3.24
C PRO A 249 -0.31 -1.91 2.32
N ASP A 250 0.30 -2.90 1.68
CA ASP A 250 -0.31 -3.84 0.74
C ASP A 250 -1.32 -4.79 1.40
N ILE A 251 -1.36 -4.87 2.73
CA ILE A 251 -2.41 -5.61 3.44
C ILE A 251 -3.79 -4.98 3.27
N LEU A 252 -3.85 -3.68 3.01
CA LEU A 252 -5.10 -2.93 3.01
C LEU A 252 -5.77 -3.04 1.63
N ILE A 253 -6.89 -3.77 1.58
CA ILE A 253 -7.67 -3.99 0.35
C ILE A 253 -8.63 -2.83 0.12
N LEU A 254 -9.37 -2.43 1.16
CA LEU A 254 -10.37 -1.38 1.11
C LEU A 254 -10.26 -0.47 2.34
N PRO A 255 -10.06 0.85 2.19
CA PRO A 255 -9.60 1.51 0.95
C PRO A 255 -8.16 1.09 0.63
N THR A 256 -7.70 1.19 -0.61
CA THR A 256 -6.26 0.97 -0.88
C THR A 256 -5.41 2.03 -0.15
N ALA A 257 -4.17 1.67 0.21
CA ALA A 257 -3.18 2.63 0.70
C ALA A 257 -2.59 3.48 -0.43
N ARG A 258 -2.67 3.03 -1.69
CA ARG A 258 -2.26 3.80 -2.88
C ARG A 258 -3.10 5.07 -2.99
N GLY A 259 -2.44 6.22 -3.04
CA GLY A 259 -3.15 7.50 -3.12
C GLY A 259 -3.97 7.85 -1.87
N ASN A 260 -3.67 7.25 -0.70
CA ASN A 260 -4.39 7.54 0.54
C ASN A 260 -3.64 8.58 1.40
N PRO A 261 -4.22 9.76 1.70
CA PRO A 261 -3.54 10.81 2.44
C PRO A 261 -3.21 10.39 3.89
N PHE A 262 -4.01 9.52 4.50
CA PHE A 262 -3.68 8.97 5.82
C PHE A 262 -2.46 8.06 5.79
N TYR A 263 -2.25 7.32 4.68
CA TYR A 263 -1.03 6.54 4.49
C TYR A 263 0.20 7.42 4.38
N TYR A 264 0.16 8.49 3.58
CA TYR A 264 1.27 9.43 3.48
C TYR A 264 1.57 10.13 4.81
N HIS A 265 0.54 10.45 5.60
CA HIS A 265 0.72 10.96 6.96
C HIS A 265 1.42 9.94 7.88
N THR A 266 0.99 8.68 7.86
CA THR A 266 1.61 7.60 8.62
C THR A 266 3.07 7.40 8.19
N LEU A 267 3.34 7.35 6.89
CA LEU A 267 4.71 7.23 6.35
C LEU A 267 5.58 8.41 6.78
N ALA A 268 5.08 9.65 6.68
CA ALA A 268 5.78 10.85 7.17
C ALA A 268 6.18 10.71 8.65
N SER A 269 5.25 10.21 9.46
CA SER A 269 5.42 10.02 10.90
C SER A 269 6.42 8.90 11.21
N ILE A 270 6.46 7.83 10.41
CA ILE A 270 7.48 6.77 10.54
C ILE A 270 8.86 7.35 10.20
N LEU A 271 8.99 8.07 9.07
CA LEU A 271 10.25 8.68 8.65
C LEU A 271 10.82 9.61 9.72
N ASN A 272 9.99 10.50 10.28
CA ASN A 272 10.37 11.42 11.35
C ASN A 272 10.81 10.71 12.64
N ARG A 273 10.23 9.55 12.96
CA ARG A 273 10.59 8.77 14.16
C ARG A 273 11.86 7.94 13.99
N LYS A 274 12.19 7.56 12.75
CA LYS A 274 13.20 6.53 12.46
C LYS A 274 14.47 7.08 11.83
N LEU A 275 14.42 8.25 11.19
CA LEU A 275 15.53 8.85 10.47
C LEU A 275 15.91 10.21 11.06
N ASP A 276 17.12 10.67 10.75
CA ASP A 276 17.49 12.06 11.03
C ASP A 276 16.67 13.04 10.16
N PRO A 277 16.46 14.29 10.60
CA PRO A 277 15.59 15.24 9.91
C PRO A 277 15.95 15.46 8.43
N ASN A 278 17.24 15.57 8.10
CA ASN A 278 17.68 15.83 6.73
C ASN A 278 17.35 14.66 5.81
N SER A 279 17.62 13.43 6.25
CA SER A 279 17.28 12.22 5.48
C SER A 279 15.76 12.08 5.34
N ALA A 280 15.00 12.31 6.41
CA ALA A 280 13.54 12.27 6.37
C ALA A 280 12.95 13.28 5.37
N ASP A 281 13.45 14.51 5.37
CA ASP A 281 12.96 15.57 4.50
C ASP A 281 13.34 15.33 3.03
N ALA A 282 14.53 14.78 2.76
CA ALA A 282 14.91 14.36 1.41
C ALA A 282 13.94 13.31 0.85
N ILE A 283 13.59 12.29 1.64
CA ILE A 283 12.65 11.24 1.23
C ILE A 283 11.23 11.80 1.05
N LYS A 284 10.76 12.65 1.98
CA LYS A 284 9.44 13.30 1.86
C LYS A 284 9.34 14.13 0.58
N LYS A 285 10.42 14.80 0.18
CA LYS A 285 10.47 15.56 -1.07
C LYS A 285 10.27 14.67 -2.29
N THR A 286 10.85 13.47 -2.33
CA THR A 286 10.64 12.50 -3.42
C THR A 286 9.16 12.09 -3.54
N ILE A 287 8.47 11.92 -2.41
CA ILE A 287 7.05 11.51 -2.38
C ILE A 287 6.08 12.69 -2.23
N GLU A 288 6.55 13.92 -2.33
CA GLU A 288 5.75 15.12 -2.00
C GLU A 288 4.60 15.31 -2.97
N ASP A 289 4.89 15.20 -4.26
CA ASP A 289 3.91 15.43 -5.31
C ASP A 289 2.81 14.35 -5.33
N VAL A 290 3.16 13.09 -5.04
CA VAL A 290 2.15 12.02 -4.92
C VAL A 290 1.31 12.19 -3.66
N ALA A 291 1.93 12.58 -2.54
CA ALA A 291 1.20 12.90 -1.32
C ALA A 291 0.20 14.04 -1.56
N LYS A 292 0.62 15.12 -2.26
CA LYS A 292 -0.26 16.23 -2.64
C LYS A 292 -1.39 15.79 -3.56
N SER A 293 -1.08 14.94 -4.55
CA SER A 293 -2.07 14.37 -5.47
C SER A 293 -3.09 13.48 -4.75
N ALA A 294 -2.67 12.82 -3.66
CA ALA A 294 -3.53 12.08 -2.74
C ALA A 294 -4.30 12.97 -1.74
N GLY A 295 -4.07 14.29 -1.73
CA GLY A 295 -4.70 15.24 -0.80
C GLY A 295 -4.02 15.35 0.57
N TYR A 296 -2.73 14.98 0.68
CA TYR A 296 -1.91 15.19 1.87
C TYR A 296 -0.81 16.22 1.63
N TYR A 297 -0.73 17.21 2.52
CA TYR A 297 0.27 18.26 2.49
C TYR A 297 1.15 18.17 3.74
N PHE A 298 2.45 17.97 3.56
CA PHE A 298 3.39 17.71 4.66
C PHE A 298 3.51 18.89 5.65
N ASP A 299 3.33 20.12 5.17
CA ASP A 299 3.36 21.35 5.97
C ASP A 299 2.14 21.51 6.90
N ARG A 300 1.01 20.88 6.56
CA ARG A 300 -0.20 20.85 7.41
C ARG A 300 -0.04 19.92 8.60
N GLY A 301 0.68 18.82 8.44
CA GLY A 301 0.94 17.84 9.49
C GLY A 301 -0.22 16.91 9.85
N TYR A 302 -1.35 16.96 9.13
CA TYR A 302 -2.48 16.03 9.27
C TYR A 302 -3.26 15.92 7.94
N PRO A 303 -3.95 14.80 7.67
CA PRO A 303 -4.85 14.68 6.51
C PRO A 303 -6.07 15.58 6.69
N GLU A 304 -6.35 16.52 5.77
CA GLU A 304 -7.46 17.48 5.94
C GLU A 304 -8.84 16.87 5.58
N PHE A 305 -8.85 15.85 4.71
CA PHE A 305 -10.08 15.27 4.17
C PHE A 305 -10.39 13.90 4.78
N ALA A 306 -11.65 13.71 5.15
CA ALA A 306 -12.18 12.47 5.71
C ALA A 306 -12.42 11.41 4.61
N VAL A 307 -11.35 10.82 4.08
CA VAL A 307 -11.41 9.89 2.93
C VAL A 307 -11.39 8.42 3.33
N VAL A 308 -11.04 8.10 4.57
CA VAL A 308 -11.03 6.71 5.07
C VAL A 308 -12.46 6.36 5.50
N PRO A 309 -13.09 5.34 4.90
CA PRO A 309 -14.40 4.88 5.30
C PRO A 309 -14.38 4.28 6.72
N ALA A 310 -15.55 4.28 7.36
CA ALA A 310 -15.77 3.58 8.63
C ALA A 310 -15.63 2.05 8.51
N THR A 311 -15.84 1.53 7.30
CA THR A 311 -15.62 0.13 6.96
C THR A 311 -14.29 -0.03 6.24
N PHE A 312 -13.38 -0.83 6.77
CA PHE A 312 -12.12 -1.12 6.11
C PHE A 312 -11.83 -2.62 6.14
N THR A 313 -11.11 -3.09 5.14
CA THR A 313 -10.79 -4.50 4.94
C THR A 313 -9.31 -4.65 4.67
N PHE A 314 -8.68 -5.56 5.40
CA PHE A 314 -7.29 -5.95 5.18
C PHE A 314 -7.14 -7.47 5.20
N ILE A 315 -6.06 -7.94 4.60
CA ILE A 315 -5.67 -9.34 4.63
C ILE A 315 -4.47 -9.52 5.56
N LEU A 316 -4.45 -10.60 6.33
CA LEU A 316 -3.36 -10.90 7.25
C LEU A 316 -2.77 -12.28 7.00
N PRO A 317 -1.45 -12.43 7.21
CA PRO A 317 -0.82 -13.73 7.29
C PRO A 317 -1.43 -14.60 8.39
N SER A 318 -1.29 -15.91 8.23
CA SER A 318 -1.66 -16.89 9.26
C SER A 318 -0.46 -17.72 9.66
N THR A 319 -0.54 -18.40 10.80
CA THR A 319 0.56 -19.25 11.30
C THR A 319 0.82 -20.46 10.40
N ILE A 320 -0.16 -20.85 9.58
CA ILE A 320 -0.05 -21.96 8.61
C ILE A 320 0.75 -21.54 7.38
N SER A 321 0.49 -20.34 6.84
CA SER A 321 1.22 -19.85 5.66
C SER A 321 2.54 -19.19 6.01
N LYS A 322 2.56 -18.42 7.11
CA LYS A 322 3.66 -17.54 7.52
C LYS A 322 3.88 -17.60 9.04
N PRO A 323 4.37 -18.73 9.59
CA PRO A 323 4.51 -18.94 11.04
C PRO A 323 5.36 -17.89 11.77
N GLN A 324 6.31 -17.25 11.09
CA GLN A 324 7.19 -16.23 11.67
C GLN A 324 6.60 -14.81 11.57
N GLU A 325 5.62 -14.62 10.68
CA GLU A 325 5.12 -13.32 10.24
C GLU A 325 3.70 -13.03 10.74
N THR A 326 3.27 -13.64 11.84
CA THR A 326 1.94 -13.41 12.46
C THR A 326 1.97 -12.55 13.71
N LYS A 327 3.12 -11.99 14.06
CA LYS A 327 3.27 -11.16 15.27
C LYS A 327 3.11 -9.69 14.92
N LEU A 328 2.29 -9.01 15.69
CA LEU A 328 2.02 -7.58 15.60
C LEU A 328 2.64 -6.88 16.81
N GLN A 329 3.47 -5.87 16.56
CA GLN A 329 3.97 -5.00 17.62
C GLN A 329 3.11 -3.75 17.73
N VAL A 330 2.46 -3.57 18.89
CA VAL A 330 1.65 -2.38 19.20
C VAL A 330 2.03 -1.85 20.56
N ASP A 331 2.44 -0.58 20.63
CA ASP A 331 2.71 0.14 21.89
C ASP A 331 3.66 -0.60 22.85
N GLY A 332 4.64 -1.33 22.31
CA GLY A 332 5.63 -2.08 23.09
C GLY A 332 5.22 -3.52 23.45
N GLU A 333 3.98 -3.91 23.18
CA GLU A 333 3.50 -5.28 23.32
C GLU A 333 3.61 -6.04 22.00
N GLU A 334 3.92 -7.33 22.10
CA GLU A 334 3.90 -8.26 20.96
C GLU A 334 2.65 -9.14 21.08
N LEU A 335 1.79 -9.09 20.06
CA LEU A 335 0.56 -9.86 19.97
C LEU A 335 0.67 -10.88 18.85
N GLU A 336 0.26 -12.12 19.10
CA GLU A 336 0.22 -13.17 18.09
C GLU A 336 -1.17 -13.25 17.44
N LEU A 337 -1.22 -13.04 16.12
CA LEU A 337 -2.43 -13.12 15.30
C LEU A 337 -2.63 -14.56 14.81
N SER A 338 -2.76 -15.49 15.75
CA SER A 338 -2.83 -16.94 15.49
C SER A 338 -4.23 -17.44 15.12
N SER A 339 -5.29 -16.70 15.46
CA SER A 339 -6.68 -17.08 15.17
C SER A 339 -7.54 -15.86 14.84
N GLY A 340 -8.74 -16.12 14.28
CA GLY A 340 -9.73 -15.06 14.07
C GLY A 340 -10.13 -14.37 15.39
N GLU A 341 -10.26 -15.13 16.48
CA GLU A 341 -10.56 -14.58 17.81
C GLU A 341 -9.45 -13.65 18.31
N SER A 342 -8.18 -14.02 18.16
CA SER A 342 -7.08 -13.15 18.62
C SER A 342 -6.97 -11.85 17.82
N ILE A 343 -7.34 -11.89 16.54
CA ILE A 343 -7.44 -10.71 15.67
C ILE A 343 -8.58 -9.79 16.12
N ILE A 344 -9.77 -10.35 16.38
CA ILE A 344 -10.94 -9.59 16.86
C ILE A 344 -10.61 -8.91 18.20
N ASP A 345 -10.11 -9.68 19.17
CA ASP A 345 -9.67 -9.17 20.48
C ASP A 345 -8.67 -8.02 20.34
N CYS A 346 -7.70 -8.14 19.43
CA CYS A 346 -6.70 -7.12 19.17
C CYS A 346 -7.34 -5.83 18.64
N ILE A 347 -8.27 -5.94 17.68
CA ILE A 347 -8.97 -4.81 17.07
C ILE A 347 -9.85 -4.09 18.10
N GLU A 348 -10.59 -4.82 18.93
CA GLU A 348 -11.43 -4.24 19.99
C GLU A 348 -10.58 -3.48 21.01
N ARG A 349 -9.47 -4.08 21.47
CA ARG A 349 -8.53 -3.41 22.39
C ARG A 349 -7.95 -2.15 21.76
N LEU A 350 -7.56 -2.21 20.49
CA LEU A 350 -7.06 -1.06 19.74
C LEU A 350 -8.11 0.05 19.65
N TYR A 351 -9.35 -0.28 19.30
CA TYR A 351 -10.45 0.69 19.24
C TYR A 351 -10.63 1.45 20.56
N HIS A 352 -10.83 0.72 21.66
CA HIS A 352 -11.04 1.33 22.98
C HIS A 352 -9.83 2.15 23.43
N LYS A 353 -8.62 1.65 23.17
CA LYS A 353 -7.39 2.35 23.52
C LYS A 353 -7.23 3.65 22.73
N LYS A 354 -7.40 3.63 21.41
CA LYS A 354 -7.27 4.83 20.56
C LYS A 354 -8.32 5.87 20.89
N TRP A 355 -9.55 5.43 21.18
CA TRP A 355 -10.60 6.33 21.65
C TRP A 355 -10.23 6.99 23.00
N ARG A 356 -9.78 6.21 23.98
CA ARG A 356 -9.37 6.72 25.29
C ARG A 356 -8.21 7.72 25.17
N MET A 357 -7.17 7.39 24.40
CA MET A 357 -6.03 8.28 24.17
C MET A 357 -6.47 9.63 23.56
N LEU A 358 -7.44 9.61 22.64
CA LEU A 358 -7.99 10.83 22.06
C LEU A 358 -8.71 11.67 23.11
N VAL A 359 -9.61 11.05 23.89
CA VAL A 359 -10.37 11.71 24.97
C VAL A 359 -9.42 12.34 25.99
N GLU A 360 -8.41 11.60 26.45
CA GLU A 360 -7.37 12.07 27.36
C GLU A 360 -6.62 13.27 26.77
N ARG A 361 -6.20 13.19 25.50
CA ARG A 361 -5.47 14.28 24.84
C ARG A 361 -6.32 15.55 24.69
N VAL A 362 -7.61 15.40 24.40
CA VAL A 362 -8.56 16.53 24.35
C VAL A 362 -8.70 17.16 25.74
N LEU A 363 -8.86 16.34 26.78
CA LEU A 363 -8.94 16.81 28.16
C LEU A 363 -7.67 17.56 28.61
N GLU A 364 -6.49 17.02 28.32
CA GLU A 364 -5.21 17.71 28.56
C GLU A 364 -5.17 19.08 27.89
N THR A 365 -5.59 19.15 26.62
CA THR A 365 -5.58 20.39 25.85
C THR A 365 -6.56 21.42 26.40
N LEU A 366 -7.76 21.00 26.83
CA LEU A 366 -8.77 21.87 27.43
C LEU A 366 -8.36 22.40 28.80
N THR A 367 -7.73 21.55 29.62
CA THR A 367 -7.33 21.90 30.99
C THR A 367 -6.07 22.77 31.04
N GLN A 368 -5.15 22.62 30.09
CA GLN A 368 -3.96 23.47 30.00
C GLN A 368 -4.28 24.88 29.47
N ASN A 369 -5.44 25.07 28.85
CA ASN A 369 -5.86 26.36 28.34
C ASN A 369 -6.78 27.06 29.35
N GLU A 370 -6.26 28.09 30.04
CA GLU A 370 -7.01 28.84 31.07
C GLU A 370 -8.37 29.36 30.59
N LYS A 371 -8.53 29.65 29.28
CA LYS A 371 -9.78 30.13 28.69
C LYS A 371 -10.80 29.02 28.41
N LEU A 372 -10.35 27.75 28.38
CA LEU A 372 -11.16 26.58 28.05
C LEU A 372 -11.30 25.60 29.23
N GLY A 373 -10.70 25.89 30.38
CA GLY A 373 -10.70 25.01 31.55
C GLY A 373 -12.09 24.54 31.99
N PHE A 374 -13.11 25.41 31.91
CA PHE A 374 -14.50 25.06 32.21
C PHE A 374 -15.06 23.96 31.28
N LEU A 375 -14.63 23.93 30.01
CA LEU A 375 -15.02 22.85 29.09
C LEU A 375 -14.36 21.53 29.47
N GLY A 376 -13.17 21.57 30.06
CA GLY A 376 -12.50 20.37 30.60
C GLY A 376 -13.23 19.77 31.81
N GLU A 377 -13.91 20.57 32.62
CA GLU A 377 -14.79 20.09 33.71
C GLU A 377 -16.06 19.46 33.13
N VAL A 378 -16.76 20.17 32.24
CA VAL A 378 -17.97 19.64 31.56
C VAL A 378 -17.68 18.35 30.80
N PHE A 379 -16.53 18.26 30.13
CA PHE A 379 -16.16 17.07 29.36
C PHE A 379 -15.78 15.90 30.26
N ARG A 380 -15.14 16.15 31.42
CA ARG A 380 -14.90 15.09 32.43
C ARG A 380 -16.21 14.54 32.96
N ASP A 381 -17.15 15.40 33.30
CA ASP A 381 -18.46 14.96 33.79
C ASP A 381 -19.19 14.10 32.75
N LEU A 382 -19.05 14.40 31.45
CA LEU A 382 -19.63 13.58 30.37
C LEU A 382 -18.87 12.28 30.11
N ALA A 383 -17.54 12.26 30.26
CA ALA A 383 -16.70 11.11 29.98
C ALA A 383 -16.71 10.04 31.09
N VAL A 384 -17.08 10.42 32.33
CA VAL A 384 -17.13 9.53 33.51
C VAL A 384 -18.36 8.61 33.51
N TYR A 385 -19.35 8.83 32.64
CA TYR A 385 -20.58 8.01 32.63
C TYR A 385 -20.48 6.66 31.89
N ASP A 386 -19.33 6.29 31.31
CA ASP A 386 -19.17 5.08 30.49
C ASP A 386 -17.90 4.25 30.81
N THR A 387 -17.40 4.30 32.05
CA THR A 387 -16.37 3.36 32.55
C THR A 387 -16.96 2.17 33.28
#